data_AF-A0A1B9I1S6-F1
#
_entry.id   AF-A0A1B9I1S6-F1
#
_cell.length_a   1.000
_cell.length_b   1.000
_cell.length_c   1.000
_cell.angle_alpha   90.00
_cell.angle_beta   90.00
_cell.angle_gamma   90.00
#
_symmetry.space_group_name_H-M   'P 1'
#
loop_
_entity.id
_entity.type
_entity.pdbx_description
1 polymer ?
#
loop_
_entity_poly.entity_id
_entity_poly.type
_entity_poly.pdbx_seq_one_letter_code
_entity_poly.pdbx_strand_id
1 'polypeptide(L)'
;MMIPRLTNLFTLFLLVLPFTLAHRIDIDPGEKECYFESLQPQDKMTITYEVGGSTSGGHLDIDFYVVDPHGKTIYTQHKKSQGSFSLSASSSGKYTYCFSNEMSSYARKVLSFNVHGQLYIGDEEQIAPVEQEVRDLSAGLQLVKDEQAYLVVRERVHRNTCESTNSRVKWWAIVQTVILFSLCAWNVHYLKSWFEVKRVL
;
A
#
# COMPACT_ATOMS: atom_id res chain seq x y z
N MET A 1 5.02 -27.03 32.59
CA MET A 1 5.74 -25.73 32.62
C MET A 1 6.13 -25.30 31.18
N MET A 2 5.16 -25.06 30.27
CA MET A 2 5.45 -24.70 28.86
C MET A 2 4.59 -23.54 28.31
N ILE A 3 3.65 -23.05 29.11
CA ILE A 3 2.72 -21.96 28.77
C ILE A 3 3.40 -20.57 28.65
N PRO A 4 4.45 -20.18 29.42
CA PRO A 4 4.94 -18.80 29.41
C PRO A 4 5.81 -18.43 28.20
N ARG A 5 6.29 -19.41 27.42
CA ARG A 5 7.09 -19.13 26.21
C ARG A 5 6.25 -18.88 24.97
N LEU A 6 5.03 -19.43 24.93
CA LEU A 6 4.09 -19.24 23.83
C LEU A 6 3.41 -17.86 23.90
N THR A 7 3.11 -17.39 25.11
CA THR A 7 2.58 -16.04 25.35
C THR A 7 3.58 -14.96 24.95
N ASN A 8 4.87 -15.13 25.28
CA ASN A 8 5.93 -14.20 24.90
C ASN A 8 6.13 -14.09 23.38
N LEU A 9 5.96 -15.19 22.63
CA LEU A 9 6.05 -15.19 21.16
C LEU A 9 4.82 -14.51 20.53
N PHE A 10 3.64 -14.68 21.13
CA PHE A 10 2.40 -14.04 20.69
C PHE A 10 2.41 -12.53 20.96
N THR A 11 2.96 -12.09 22.10
CA THR A 11 3.17 -10.67 22.39
C THR A 11 4.23 -10.02 21.50
N LEU A 12 5.26 -10.77 21.08
CA LEU A 12 6.26 -10.27 20.13
C LEU A 12 5.66 -10.09 18.71
N PHE A 13 4.72 -10.96 18.32
CA PHE A 13 4.03 -10.89 17.03
C PHE A 13 3.04 -9.71 16.96
N LEU A 14 2.39 -9.34 18.06
CA LEU A 14 1.54 -8.14 18.14
C LEU A 14 2.35 -6.83 18.03
N LEU A 15 3.65 -6.85 18.31
CA LEU A 15 4.49 -5.64 18.32
C LEU A 15 4.96 -5.18 16.93
N VAL A 16 4.76 -6.00 15.89
CA VAL A 16 5.23 -5.74 14.52
C VAL A 16 4.11 -5.18 13.63
N LEU A 17 3.03 -4.65 14.21
CA LEU A 17 2.02 -3.93 13.44
C LEU A 17 2.66 -2.66 12.84
N PRO A 18 2.77 -2.55 11.50
CA PRO A 18 3.19 -1.30 10.90
C PRO A 18 2.14 -0.25 11.23
N PHE A 19 2.53 0.78 11.97
CA PHE A 19 1.75 2.00 12.06
C PHE A 19 1.81 2.67 10.68
N THR A 20 0.81 2.40 9.85
CA THR A 20 0.59 3.16 8.63
C THR A 20 0.06 4.53 9.06
N LEU A 21 0.92 5.54 8.98
CA LEU A 21 0.55 6.93 9.21
C LEU A 21 -0.14 7.41 7.93
N ALA A 22 -1.45 7.20 7.85
CA ALA A 22 -2.28 7.81 6.82
C ALA A 22 -2.58 9.26 7.25
N HIS A 23 -2.32 10.22 6.37
CA HIS A 23 -2.72 11.60 6.60
C HIS A 23 -4.24 11.69 6.50
N ARG A 24 -4.89 11.89 7.65
CA ARG A 24 -6.35 12.08 7.74
C ARG A 24 -6.60 13.48 8.26
N ILE A 25 -7.56 14.15 7.64
CA ILE A 25 -8.05 15.45 8.07
C ILE A 25 -9.51 15.31 8.51
N ASP A 26 -9.85 16.10 9.52
CA ASP A 26 -11.17 16.13 10.12
C ASP A 26 -11.86 17.44 9.70
N ILE A 27 -13.06 17.37 9.15
CA ILE A 27 -13.85 18.55 8.78
C ILE A 27 -15.13 18.57 9.60
N ASP A 28 -15.28 19.61 10.41
CA ASP A 28 -16.43 19.83 11.27
C ASP A 28 -17.72 20.13 10.48
N PRO A 29 -18.90 19.90 11.08
CA PRO A 29 -20.17 20.18 10.41
C PRO A 29 -20.32 21.68 10.13
N GLY A 30 -20.71 22.04 8.92
CA GLY A 30 -20.85 23.45 8.53
C GLY A 30 -19.54 24.13 8.09
N GLU A 31 -18.41 23.41 8.13
CA GLU A 31 -17.09 23.95 7.78
C GLU A 31 -16.55 23.38 6.48
N LYS A 32 -15.48 24.01 5.99
CA LYS A 32 -14.72 23.58 4.81
C LYS A 32 -13.22 23.79 5.03
N GLU A 33 -12.43 22.89 4.48
CA GLU A 33 -10.98 22.96 4.49
C GLU A 33 -10.45 23.16 3.07
N CYS A 34 -9.52 24.10 2.91
CA CYS A 34 -8.99 24.50 1.61
C CYS A 34 -7.47 24.49 1.62
N TYR A 35 -6.89 23.87 0.59
CA TYR A 35 -5.45 23.79 0.38
C TYR A 35 -5.09 24.36 -0.99
N PHE A 36 -3.80 24.64 -1.21
CA PHE A 36 -3.36 25.26 -2.44
C PHE A 36 -2.00 24.78 -2.91
N GLU A 37 -1.81 24.84 -4.23
CA GLU A 37 -0.54 24.56 -4.90
C GLU A 37 -0.25 25.67 -5.92
N SER A 38 1.03 26.00 -6.05
CA SER A 38 1.51 26.97 -7.05
C SER A 38 2.02 26.21 -8.26
N LEU A 39 1.33 26.33 -9.38
CA LEU A 39 1.64 25.61 -10.61
C LEU A 39 2.13 26.58 -11.70
N GLN A 40 3.04 26.12 -12.55
CA GLN A 40 3.44 26.79 -13.78
C GLN A 40 2.64 26.24 -14.97
N PRO A 41 2.61 26.95 -16.12
CA PRO A 41 1.93 26.45 -17.30
C PRO A 41 2.47 25.08 -17.70
N GLN A 42 1.56 24.19 -18.11
CA GLN A 42 1.81 22.77 -18.43
C GLN A 42 1.99 21.83 -17.23
N ASP A 43 2.26 22.31 -16.02
CA ASP A 43 2.35 21.45 -14.83
C ASP A 43 1.07 20.62 -14.65
N LYS A 44 1.25 19.34 -14.30
CA LYS A 44 0.13 18.43 -14.05
C LYS A 44 0.00 18.16 -12.57
N MET A 45 -1.21 18.31 -12.04
CA MET A 45 -1.55 17.99 -10.66
C MET A 45 -2.72 17.01 -10.64
N THR A 46 -2.61 15.95 -9.84
CA THR A 46 -3.69 15.00 -9.59
C THR A 46 -4.00 14.95 -8.10
N ILE A 47 -5.27 15.17 -7.76
CA ILE A 47 -5.79 15.12 -6.40
C ILE A 47 -6.71 13.91 -6.29
N THR A 48 -6.43 13.04 -5.34
CA THR A 48 -7.29 11.91 -4.98
C THR A 48 -7.77 12.06 -3.55
N TYR A 49 -9.03 11.72 -3.30
CA TYR A 49 -9.60 11.77 -1.95
C TYR A 49 -10.56 10.61 -1.69
N GLU A 50 -10.64 10.23 -0.43
CA GLU A 50 -11.54 9.20 0.08
C GLU A 50 -12.04 9.57 1.47
N VAL A 51 -13.35 9.49 1.69
CA VAL A 51 -14.00 9.72 2.97
C VAL A 51 -13.93 8.43 3.78
N GLY A 52 -12.98 8.38 4.71
CA GLY A 52 -12.69 7.19 5.53
C GLY A 52 -13.65 7.00 6.71
N GLY A 53 -14.42 8.02 7.09
CA GLY A 53 -15.40 7.90 8.15
C GLY A 53 -16.24 9.15 8.39
N SER A 54 -17.34 8.97 9.13
CA SER A 54 -18.16 10.05 9.66
C SER A 54 -18.41 9.77 11.14
N THR A 55 -18.21 10.77 11.99
CA THR A 55 -18.61 10.67 13.40
C THR A 55 -20.14 10.65 13.48
N SER A 56 -20.70 9.84 14.39
CA SER A 56 -22.14 9.80 14.69
C SER A 56 -23.05 9.23 13.58
N GLY A 57 -22.52 8.42 12.65
CA GLY A 57 -23.35 7.69 11.68
C GLY A 57 -23.88 8.52 10.50
N GLY A 58 -23.25 9.66 10.21
CA GLY A 58 -23.55 10.44 9.00
C GLY A 58 -23.15 9.72 7.70
N HIS A 59 -23.66 10.22 6.57
CA HIS A 59 -23.31 9.70 5.25
C HIS A 59 -21.82 9.88 4.94
N LEU A 60 -21.23 8.99 4.14
CA LEU A 60 -19.81 9.10 3.77
C LEU A 60 -19.67 9.93 2.51
N ASP A 61 -20.03 11.21 2.58
CA ASP A 61 -20.05 12.12 1.44
C ASP A 61 -19.42 13.48 1.78
N ILE A 62 -18.76 14.08 0.79
CA ILE A 62 -18.16 15.41 0.86
C ILE A 62 -18.36 16.14 -0.48
N ASP A 63 -18.42 17.47 -0.41
CA ASP A 63 -18.38 18.33 -1.60
C ASP A 63 -16.94 18.74 -1.88
N PHE A 64 -16.46 18.54 -3.10
CA PHE A 64 -15.12 18.86 -3.55
C PHE A 64 -15.16 19.84 -4.71
N TYR A 65 -14.33 20.88 -4.66
CA TYR A 65 -14.21 21.81 -5.77
C TYR A 65 -12.81 22.41 -5.89
N VAL A 66 -12.46 22.79 -7.10
CA VAL A 66 -11.16 23.37 -7.44
C VAL A 66 -11.36 24.72 -8.11
N VAL A 67 -10.57 25.70 -7.67
CA VAL A 67 -10.59 27.10 -8.11
C VAL A 67 -9.25 27.43 -8.73
N ASP A 68 -9.29 28.10 -9.89
CA ASP A 68 -8.10 28.57 -10.59
C ASP A 68 -7.49 29.83 -9.93
N PRO A 69 -6.30 30.28 -10.38
CA PRO A 69 -5.67 31.50 -9.86
C PRO A 69 -6.48 32.78 -10.11
N HIS A 70 -7.47 32.73 -11.01
CA HIS A 70 -8.36 33.85 -11.34
C HIS A 70 -9.65 33.84 -10.49
N GLY A 71 -9.80 32.88 -9.57
CA GLY A 71 -10.98 32.76 -8.71
C GLY A 71 -12.17 32.05 -9.36
N LYS A 72 -12.00 31.43 -10.53
CA LYS A 72 -13.04 30.67 -11.23
C LYS A 72 -13.00 29.21 -10.80
N THR A 73 -14.14 28.66 -10.41
CA THR A 73 -14.29 27.23 -10.15
C THR A 73 -14.20 26.45 -11.47
N ILE A 74 -13.18 25.59 -11.59
CA ILE A 74 -12.91 24.79 -12.78
C ILE A 74 -13.47 23.37 -12.67
N TYR A 75 -13.68 22.90 -11.45
CA TYR A 75 -14.23 21.57 -11.19
C TYR A 75 -15.00 21.57 -9.89
N THR A 76 -16.12 20.83 -9.88
CA THR A 76 -16.99 20.65 -8.73
C THR A 76 -17.57 19.25 -8.74
N GLN A 77 -17.62 18.64 -7.57
CA GLN A 77 -18.18 17.31 -7.35
C GLN A 77 -18.94 17.33 -6.02
N HIS A 78 -20.22 17.00 -6.05
CA HIS A 78 -21.09 17.06 -4.87
C HIS A 78 -21.41 15.67 -4.33
N LYS A 79 -21.45 15.55 -3.00
CA LYS A 79 -21.90 14.37 -2.25
C LYS A 79 -21.25 13.06 -2.71
N LYS A 80 -19.91 13.04 -2.78
CA LYS A 80 -19.16 11.85 -3.17
C LYS A 80 -18.30 11.33 -2.02
N SER A 81 -18.22 10.00 -1.93
CA SER A 81 -17.40 9.30 -0.94
C SER A 81 -15.94 9.22 -1.34
N GLN A 82 -15.65 9.29 -2.64
CA GLN A 82 -14.31 9.25 -3.20
C GLN A 82 -14.27 9.96 -4.55
N GLY A 83 -13.09 10.43 -4.93
CA GLY A 83 -12.87 11.08 -6.22
C GLY A 83 -11.40 11.15 -6.60
N SER A 84 -11.16 11.33 -7.89
CA SER A 84 -9.84 11.61 -8.47
C SER A 84 -10.02 12.68 -9.54
N PHE A 85 -9.22 13.75 -9.45
CA PHE A 85 -9.25 14.85 -10.39
C PHE A 85 -7.82 15.19 -10.83
N SER A 86 -7.58 15.19 -12.14
CA SER A 86 -6.32 15.59 -12.75
C SER A 86 -6.50 16.88 -13.53
N LEU A 87 -5.61 17.84 -13.29
CA LEU A 87 -5.57 19.15 -13.93
C LEU A 87 -4.21 19.36 -14.59
N SER A 88 -4.22 19.96 -15.78
CA SER A 88 -3.03 20.59 -16.36
C SER A 88 -3.17 22.11 -16.21
N ALA A 89 -2.18 22.77 -15.60
CA ALA A 89 -2.21 24.21 -15.36
C ALA A 89 -2.11 24.99 -16.68
N SER A 90 -3.08 25.88 -16.91
CA SER A 90 -3.11 26.75 -18.09
C SER A 90 -2.40 28.08 -17.87
N SER A 91 -2.38 28.56 -16.63
CA SER A 91 -1.75 29.81 -16.24
C SER A 91 -0.90 29.57 -14.99
N SER A 92 0.17 30.37 -14.86
CA SER A 92 0.98 30.35 -13.65
C SER A 92 0.19 30.94 -12.49
N GLY A 93 0.15 30.25 -11.35
CA GLY A 93 -0.47 30.80 -10.15
C GLY A 93 -0.94 29.77 -9.14
N LYS A 94 -1.70 30.28 -8.15
CA LYS A 94 -2.21 29.52 -7.02
C LYS A 94 -3.53 28.82 -7.37
N TYR A 95 -3.50 27.51 -7.52
CA TYR A 95 -4.69 26.69 -7.63
C TYR A 95 -5.14 26.24 -6.24
N THR A 96 -6.40 26.46 -5.90
CA THR A 96 -6.95 26.15 -4.58
C THR A 96 -8.00 25.05 -4.70
N TYR A 97 -7.88 23.99 -3.90
CA TYR A 97 -8.84 22.90 -3.84
C TYR A 97 -9.41 22.79 -2.43
N CYS A 98 -10.73 22.61 -2.35
CA CYS A 98 -11.47 22.65 -1.10
C CYS A 98 -12.35 21.42 -0.92
N PHE A 99 -12.44 20.96 0.32
CA PHE A 99 -13.37 19.95 0.79
C PHE A 99 -14.39 20.63 1.71
N SER A 100 -15.68 20.58 1.36
CA SER A 100 -16.76 21.25 2.10
C SER A 100 -17.71 20.25 2.74
N ASN A 101 -17.93 20.42 4.05
CA ASN A 101 -18.91 19.70 4.85
C ASN A 101 -20.07 20.61 5.29
N GLU A 102 -20.33 21.69 4.54
CA GLU A 102 -21.42 22.64 4.81
C GLU A 102 -22.81 21.97 4.77
N MET A 103 -22.96 20.84 4.07
CA MET A 103 -24.20 20.08 4.01
C MET A 103 -24.55 19.32 5.31
N SER A 104 -23.57 19.03 6.16
CA SER A 104 -23.80 18.25 7.38
C SER A 104 -24.07 19.18 8.56
N SER A 105 -25.22 19.03 9.21
CA SER A 105 -25.57 19.85 10.37
C SER A 105 -25.00 19.33 11.70
N TYR A 106 -24.61 18.06 11.77
CA TYR A 106 -24.19 17.43 13.03
C TYR A 106 -22.97 16.49 12.91
N ALA A 107 -22.74 15.93 11.72
CA ALA A 107 -21.74 14.88 11.54
C ALA A 107 -20.44 15.45 10.98
N ARG A 108 -19.34 15.26 11.73
CA ARG A 108 -17.96 15.49 11.26
C ARG A 108 -17.56 14.42 10.24
N LYS A 109 -16.82 14.82 9.21
CA LYS A 109 -16.25 13.92 8.20
C LYS A 109 -14.75 13.78 8.42
N VAL A 110 -14.24 12.56 8.24
CA VAL A 110 -12.80 12.28 8.25
C VAL A 110 -12.44 11.80 6.85
N LEU A 111 -11.52 12.51 6.20
CA LEU A 111 -11.09 12.19 4.85
C LEU A 111 -9.57 12.06 4.75
N SER A 112 -9.13 11.24 3.81
CA SER A 112 -7.73 11.06 3.43
C SER A 112 -7.59 11.57 2.01
N PHE A 113 -6.63 12.44 1.76
CA PHE A 113 -6.35 12.95 0.42
C PHE A 113 -4.87 12.82 0.08
N ASN A 114 -4.58 12.71 -1.21
CA ASN A 114 -3.22 12.69 -1.74
C ASN A 114 -3.13 13.62 -2.96
N VAL A 115 -2.01 14.33 -3.06
CA VAL A 115 -1.72 15.23 -4.17
C VAL A 115 -0.41 14.79 -4.83
N HIS A 116 -0.50 14.49 -6.12
CA HIS A 116 0.65 14.13 -6.94
C HIS A 116 0.84 15.16 -8.05
N GLY A 117 1.99 15.83 -8.06
CA GLY A 117 2.39 16.78 -9.12
C GLY A 117 3.51 16.22 -9.99
N GLN A 118 3.43 16.45 -11.31
CA GLN A 118 4.57 16.34 -12.23
C GLN A 118 4.92 17.75 -12.69
N LEU A 119 6.10 18.24 -12.25
CA LEU A 119 6.67 19.51 -12.69
C LEU A 119 7.17 19.35 -14.13
N TYR A 120 6.73 20.24 -15.02
CA TYR A 120 7.27 20.35 -16.36
C TYR A 120 8.59 21.12 -16.29
N ILE A 121 9.70 20.40 -16.41
CA ILE A 121 11.00 21.02 -16.70
C ILE A 121 11.03 21.23 -18.21
N GLY A 122 10.88 22.49 -18.63
CA GLY A 122 11.01 22.85 -20.03
C GLY A 122 12.45 22.61 -20.48
N ASP A 123 12.68 21.54 -21.26
CA ASP A 123 13.88 21.40 -22.07
C ASP A 123 13.76 22.38 -23.25
N GLU A 124 14.09 23.65 -23.00
CA GLU A 124 14.22 24.68 -24.03
C GLU A 124 15.70 24.86 -24.38
N GLU A 125 16.23 24.03 -25.29
CA GLU A 125 17.25 24.47 -26.23
C GLU A 125 17.29 23.53 -27.43
N GLN A 126 17.42 24.08 -28.63
CA GLN A 126 17.31 23.37 -29.91
C GLN A 126 18.31 22.21 -30.01
N ILE A 127 17.82 20.98 -29.87
CA ILE A 127 18.62 19.77 -29.94
C ILE A 127 18.79 19.36 -31.40
N ALA A 128 20.02 19.20 -31.85
CA ALA A 128 20.33 18.71 -33.19
C ALA A 128 19.64 17.36 -33.44
N PRO A 129 19.20 17.02 -34.68
CA PRO A 129 18.43 15.80 -34.95
C PRO A 129 19.13 14.49 -34.56
N VAL A 130 20.46 14.47 -34.48
CA VAL A 130 21.24 13.33 -33.94
C VAL A 130 21.10 13.18 -32.43
N GLU A 131 20.99 14.30 -31.73
CA GLU A 131 20.95 14.35 -30.27
C GLU A 131 19.52 14.07 -29.77
N GLN A 132 18.49 14.26 -30.61
CA GLN A 132 17.14 13.74 -30.41
C GLN A 132 17.10 12.21 -30.43
N GLU A 133 17.67 11.55 -31.44
CA GLU A 133 17.70 10.07 -31.53
C GLU A 133 18.46 9.44 -30.36
N VAL A 134 19.57 10.06 -29.92
CA VAL A 134 20.32 9.62 -28.73
C VAL A 134 19.51 9.81 -27.45
N ARG A 135 18.74 10.90 -27.33
CA ARG A 135 17.85 11.12 -26.20
C ARG A 135 16.68 10.15 -26.19
N ASP A 136 16.09 9.83 -27.34
CA ASP A 136 15.01 8.85 -27.45
C ASP A 136 15.48 7.45 -27.07
N LEU A 137 16.67 7.06 -27.52
CA LEU A 137 17.29 5.80 -27.12
C LEU A 137 17.66 5.79 -25.63
N SER A 138 18.18 6.88 -25.10
CA SER A 138 18.51 7.03 -23.67
C SER A 138 17.24 6.93 -22.81
N ALA A 139 16.17 7.60 -23.22
CA ALA A 139 14.87 7.54 -22.56
C ALA A 139 14.27 6.13 -22.61
N GLY A 140 14.36 5.45 -23.76
CA GLY A 140 13.96 4.05 -23.89
C GLY A 140 14.76 3.10 -23.00
N LEU A 141 16.07 3.30 -22.91
CA LEU A 141 16.94 2.52 -22.02
C LEU A 141 16.66 2.78 -20.54
N GLN A 142 16.34 4.01 -20.16
CA GLN A 142 15.93 4.33 -18.80
C GLN A 142 14.63 3.61 -18.44
N LEU A 143 13.64 3.60 -19.34
CA LEU A 143 12.39 2.87 -19.14
C LEU A 143 12.63 1.36 -18.92
N VAL A 144 13.46 0.73 -19.76
CA VAL A 144 13.80 -0.70 -19.62
C VAL A 144 14.57 -0.96 -18.32
N LYS A 145 15.48 -0.06 -17.94
CA LYS A 145 16.26 -0.19 -16.69
C LYS A 145 15.36 -0.11 -15.47
N ASP A 146 14.39 0.79 -15.46
CA ASP A 146 13.42 0.93 -14.38
C ASP A 146 12.52 -0.31 -14.28
N GLU A 147 12.11 -0.87 -15.43
CA GLU A 147 11.34 -2.12 -15.46
C GLU A 147 12.15 -3.31 -14.94
N GLN A 148 13.43 -3.44 -15.33
CA GLN A 148 14.31 -4.48 -14.80
C GLN A 148 14.52 -4.33 -13.29
N ALA A 149 14.72 -3.12 -12.79
CA ALA A 149 14.86 -2.87 -11.36
C ALA A 149 13.60 -3.34 -10.60
N TYR A 150 12.42 -3.05 -11.15
CA TYR A 150 11.16 -3.51 -10.60
C TYR A 150 11.00 -5.05 -10.63
N LEU A 151 11.37 -5.71 -11.74
CA LEU A 151 11.33 -7.16 -11.86
C LEU A 151 12.28 -7.86 -10.88
N VAL A 152 13.47 -7.31 -10.64
CA VAL A 152 14.44 -7.85 -9.67
C VAL A 152 13.89 -7.77 -8.24
N VAL A 153 13.25 -6.66 -7.88
CA VAL A 153 12.60 -6.52 -6.56
C VAL A 153 11.47 -7.54 -6.43
N ARG A 154 10.64 -7.69 -7.46
CA ARG A 154 9.55 -8.68 -7.50
C ARG A 154 10.07 -10.11 -7.36
N GLU A 155 11.15 -10.47 -8.07
CA GLU A 155 11.79 -11.79 -7.99
C GLU A 155 12.30 -12.05 -6.57
N ARG A 156 12.99 -11.07 -5.95
CA ARG A 156 13.48 -11.20 -4.57
C ARG A 156 12.35 -11.51 -3.59
N VAL A 157 11.21 -10.82 -3.73
CA VAL A 157 10.03 -11.08 -2.89
C VAL A 157 9.44 -12.47 -3.16
N HIS A 158 9.29 -12.86 -4.44
CA HIS A 158 8.78 -14.19 -4.80
C HIS A 158 9.69 -15.31 -4.28
N ARG A 159 11.01 -15.13 -4.40
CA ARG A 159 12.01 -16.11 -3.94
C ARG A 159 11.95 -16.30 -2.42
N ASN A 160 11.86 -15.22 -1.66
CA ASN A 160 11.76 -15.28 -0.20
C ASN A 160 10.49 -16.00 0.27
N THR A 161 9.36 -15.79 -0.41
CA THR A 161 8.09 -16.47 -0.11
C THR A 161 8.18 -17.98 -0.41
N CYS A 162 8.77 -18.34 -1.55
CA CYS A 162 8.98 -19.74 -1.92
C CYS A 162 9.93 -20.45 -0.95
N GLU A 163 11.04 -19.81 -0.58
CA GLU A 163 12.06 -20.39 0.30
C GLU A 163 11.54 -20.61 1.73
N SER A 164 10.86 -19.62 2.29
CA SER A 164 10.28 -19.73 3.65
C SER A 164 9.16 -20.77 3.73
N THR A 165 8.34 -20.89 2.69
CA THR A 165 7.30 -21.93 2.60
C THR A 165 7.92 -23.32 2.47
N ASN A 166 8.91 -23.46 1.57
CA ASN A 166 9.60 -24.73 1.34
C ASN A 166 10.32 -25.21 2.61
N SER A 167 11.04 -24.32 3.31
CA SER A 167 11.75 -24.66 4.55
C SER A 167 10.81 -25.18 5.64
N ARG A 168 9.65 -24.53 5.84
CA ARG A 168 8.64 -24.96 6.82
C ARG A 168 8.07 -26.33 6.50
N VAL A 169 7.65 -26.54 5.24
CA VAL A 169 7.12 -27.84 4.79
C VAL A 169 8.16 -28.94 4.91
N LYS A 170 9.42 -28.65 4.55
CA LYS A 170 10.53 -29.59 4.66
C LYS A 170 10.78 -30.03 6.10
N TRP A 171 10.78 -29.11 7.06
CA TRP A 171 10.97 -29.47 8.47
C TRP A 171 9.81 -30.32 9.02
N TRP A 172 8.56 -30.00 8.69
CA TRP A 172 7.41 -30.81 9.06
C TRP A 172 7.48 -32.23 8.45
N ALA A 173 7.89 -32.34 7.19
CA ALA A 173 8.09 -33.63 6.52
C ALA A 173 9.18 -34.47 7.21
N ILE A 174 10.33 -33.86 7.56
CA ILE A 174 11.42 -34.55 8.27
C ILE A 174 10.94 -35.10 9.62
N VAL A 175 10.23 -34.29 10.41
CA VAL A 175 9.70 -34.72 11.71
C VAL A 175 8.72 -35.88 11.54
N GLN A 176 7.80 -35.78 10.58
CA GLN A 176 6.84 -36.84 10.28
C GLN A 176 7.54 -38.15 9.89
N THR A 177 8.57 -38.09 9.04
CA THR A 177 9.37 -39.26 8.66
C THR A 177 10.05 -39.91 9.87
N VAL A 178 10.65 -39.13 10.77
CA VAL A 178 11.30 -39.66 11.99
C VAL A 178 10.29 -40.34 12.92
N ILE A 179 9.10 -39.76 13.07
CA ILE A 179 8.02 -40.36 13.88
C ILE A 179 7.58 -41.70 13.30
N LEU A 180 7.39 -41.79 11.98
CA LEU A 180 7.00 -43.05 11.32
C LEU A 180 8.06 -44.15 11.54
N PHE A 181 9.34 -43.84 11.35
CA PHE A 181 10.42 -44.81 11.62
C PHE A 181 10.44 -45.26 13.08
N SER A 182 10.27 -44.33 14.02
CA SER A 182 10.24 -44.65 15.46
C SER A 182 9.07 -45.57 15.81
N LEU A 183 7.88 -45.31 15.24
CA LEU A 183 6.71 -46.15 15.42
C LEU A 183 6.92 -47.54 14.81
N CYS A 184 7.51 -47.65 13.62
CA CYS A 184 7.84 -48.93 13.01
C CYS A 184 8.80 -49.75 13.91
N ALA A 185 9.87 -49.13 14.41
CA ALA A 185 10.81 -49.79 15.32
C ALA A 185 10.13 -50.24 16.63
N TRP A 186 9.29 -49.37 17.20
CA TRP A 186 8.51 -49.69 18.41
C TRP A 186 7.57 -50.88 18.17
N ASN A 187 6.84 -50.89 17.06
CA ASN A 187 5.94 -51.99 16.70
C ASN A 187 6.69 -53.32 16.57
N VAL A 188 7.87 -53.32 15.94
CA VAL A 188 8.70 -54.52 15.84
C VAL A 188 9.17 -55.00 17.21
N HIS A 189 9.63 -54.09 18.08
CA HIS A 189 10.03 -54.45 19.45
C HIS A 189 8.86 -55.01 20.27
N TYR A 190 7.69 -54.36 20.18
CA TYR A 190 6.48 -54.79 20.88
C TYR A 190 6.05 -56.20 20.46
N LEU A 191 6.01 -56.47 19.14
CA LEU A 191 5.70 -57.81 18.63
C LEU A 191 6.75 -58.84 19.07
N LYS A 192 8.04 -58.50 19.01
CA LYS A 192 9.11 -59.40 19.46
C LYS A 192 9.01 -59.72 20.95
N SER A 193 8.71 -58.74 21.80
CA SER A 193 8.52 -58.93 23.24
C SER A 193 7.29 -59.78 23.59
N TRP A 194 6.24 -59.76 22.75
CA TRP A 194 5.06 -60.60 22.95
C TRP A 194 5.32 -62.07 22.58
N PHE A 195 6.16 -62.31 21.58
CA PHE A 195 6.57 -63.67 21.18
C PHE A 195 7.75 -64.23 22.00
N GLU A 196 8.50 -63.39 22.70
CA GLU A 196 9.52 -63.80 23.67
C GLU A 196 8.85 -64.21 25.00
N VAL A 197 8.07 -65.29 24.96
CA VAL A 197 7.58 -65.96 26.16
C VAL A 197 8.80 -66.54 26.87
N LYS A 198 9.17 -65.97 28.02
CA LYS A 198 10.17 -66.57 28.91
C LYS A 198 9.71 -67.99 29.23
N ARG A 199 10.40 -69.01 28.68
CA ARG A 199 10.27 -70.37 29.20
C ARG A 199 10.79 -70.32 30.62
N VAL A 200 9.87 -70.33 31.58
CA VAL A 200 10.15 -70.72 32.95
C VAL A 200 10.58 -72.19 32.91
N LEU A 201 11.87 -72.43 33.14
CA LEU A 201 12.40 -73.73 33.52
C LEU A 201 11.95 -74.05 34.94
#